data_AF-A0AA96HPI4-F1
#
_entry.id   AF-A0AA96HPI4-F1
#
_cell.length_a   1.000
_cell.length_b   1.000
_cell.length_c   1.000
_cell.angle_alpha   90.00
_cell.angle_beta   90.00
_cell.angle_gamma   90.00
#
_symmetry.space_group_name_H-M   'P 1'
#
loop_
_entity.id
_entity.type
_entity.pdbx_description
1 polymer ?
#
loop_
_entity_poly.entity_id
_entity_poly.type
_entity_poly.pdbx_seq_one_letter_code
_entity_poly.pdbx_strand_id
1 'polypeptide(L)'
;MKKIHAYLICIFIALLSPSSFSQSNSEQTPLTFNSIILATQKRSHNDAVELTKQEQRYLNALGKIRLCVDPNWLPHEKITDDGQHIGIFADVIALISQRIRTPIELYPTNSWQHSLTAVENGECHLISGLNRTKEREKYLDFSIIFLSVPMIVAGLSDKPFIENLSRLNGKKVASVKGYRIATVLAQDYPEIHIEYYPSVAQAIEAVAHNKVYAAIGSMLGISYQVTQQGLSNVKILAHSDYDGQYRIGIGKSYSELTPIINRAIASISTAERNSIIQHWVPLLPSAKADYSAYIKGIIVLVTLFAILFFRYKETLKTKQRLEKANQQLHTAHCEQEQLIKMLAHEYRTPLSIIQSSLRLLRHEQIQPNIQTRLNVMSNAAQRMQFIVDNSLNIHTHPHTSGPHEASSDLSRCIQQTIDFFQSTYPEYQLDVRGVKQIKLAASDFCIRSCLDNVITNAIKYGHPQQEAIGIHIRSNQERCFIRISDKGFGIHNQEKEKIFDRFFRGSNAQKIPGTGLGLNLSRELVHKFGGTLALIQTSPNGSIFELTLPHHRG
;
A
#
# COMPACT_ATOMS: atom_id res chain seq x y z
N MET A 1 15.69 10.63 -11.47
CA MET A 1 15.16 9.92 -10.28
C MET A 1 15.31 10.70 -8.98
N LYS A 2 16.50 11.23 -8.61
CA LYS A 2 16.70 11.99 -7.34
C LYS A 2 15.86 13.28 -7.20
N LYS A 3 15.68 14.07 -8.27
CA LYS A 3 14.91 15.33 -8.21
C LYS A 3 13.40 15.16 -8.01
N ILE A 4 12.82 14.06 -8.51
CA ILE A 4 11.37 13.78 -8.38
C ILE A 4 11.04 13.26 -6.97
N HIS A 5 11.94 12.47 -6.37
CA HIS A 5 11.80 12.04 -4.97
C HIS A 5 11.90 13.21 -3.99
N ALA A 6 12.80 14.17 -4.23
CA ALA A 6 12.91 15.37 -3.41
C ALA A 6 11.65 16.26 -3.47
N TYR A 7 11.05 16.42 -4.66
CA TYR A 7 9.82 17.20 -4.81
C TYR A 7 8.62 16.57 -4.09
N LEU A 8 8.48 15.24 -4.15
CA LEU A 8 7.40 14.52 -3.45
C LEU A 8 7.57 14.57 -1.93
N ILE A 9 8.80 14.54 -1.42
CA ILE A 9 9.08 14.68 0.03
C ILE A 9 8.80 16.11 0.51
N CYS A 10 9.14 17.15 -0.27
CA CYS A 10 8.82 18.53 0.09
C CYS A 10 7.30 18.79 0.13
N ILE A 11 6.53 18.20 -0.79
CA ILE A 11 5.06 18.27 -0.77
C ILE A 11 4.49 17.55 0.46
N PHE A 12 5.10 16.41 0.85
CA PHE A 12 4.71 15.66 2.04
C PHE A 12 4.95 16.44 3.35
N ILE A 13 6.08 17.17 3.44
CA ILE A 13 6.40 18.01 4.60
C ILE A 13 5.50 19.26 4.66
N ALA A 14 5.17 19.87 3.51
CA ALA A 14 4.28 21.04 3.44
C ALA A 14 2.80 20.72 3.76
N LEU A 15 2.38 19.45 3.64
CA LEU A 15 1.03 19.00 4.00
C LEU A 15 0.91 18.57 5.48
N LEU A 16 2.04 18.40 6.18
CA LEU A 16 2.12 17.99 7.59
C LEU A 16 2.40 19.15 8.56
N SER A 17 2.69 20.35 8.06
CA SER A 17 2.82 21.54 8.92
C SER A 17 1.45 22.02 9.40
N PRO A 18 1.24 22.22 10.72
CA PRO A 18 0.04 22.83 11.24
C PRO A 18 0.08 24.32 10.87
N SER A 19 -0.63 24.71 9.81
CA SER A 19 -0.92 26.12 9.58
C SER A 19 -1.87 26.60 10.68
N SER A 20 -1.31 27.38 11.60
CA SER A 20 -2.01 28.17 12.60
C SER A 20 -3.06 29.06 11.92
N PHE A 21 -4.30 28.59 11.91
CA PHE A 21 -5.46 29.40 11.56
C PHE A 21 -5.84 30.20 12.79
N SER A 22 -5.43 31.46 12.85
CA SER A 22 -5.91 32.40 13.85
C SER A 22 -7.42 32.59 13.65
N GLN A 23 -8.23 32.04 14.56
CA GLN A 23 -9.61 32.48 14.72
C GLN A 23 -9.59 33.92 15.22
N SER A 24 -9.84 34.88 14.32
CA SER A 24 -10.32 36.19 14.74
C SER A 24 -11.74 36.00 15.27
N ASN A 25 -11.89 35.98 16.58
CA ASN A 25 -13.18 36.19 17.24
C ASN A 25 -13.62 37.62 16.92
N SER A 26 -14.47 37.80 15.90
CA SER A 26 -15.31 38.99 15.84
C SER A 26 -16.44 38.76 16.83
N GLU A 27 -16.34 39.38 18.00
CA GLU A 27 -17.48 39.65 18.88
C GLU A 27 -18.58 40.32 18.05
N GLN A 28 -19.57 39.54 17.62
CA GLN A 28 -20.81 40.10 17.13
C GLN A 28 -21.60 40.55 18.35
N THR A 29 -21.48 41.83 18.68
CA THR A 29 -22.38 42.52 19.59
C THR A 29 -23.83 42.23 19.19
N PRO A 30 -24.72 41.88 20.13
CA PRO A 30 -26.13 41.63 19.82
C PRO A 30 -26.74 42.91 19.22
N LEU A 31 -27.22 42.82 17.99
CA LEU A 31 -27.98 43.88 17.35
C LEU A 31 -29.27 44.08 18.15
N THR A 32 -29.36 45.19 18.87
CA THR A 32 -30.57 45.57 19.61
C THR A 32 -31.72 45.86 18.65
N PHE A 33 -32.94 45.46 18.99
CA PHE A 33 -34.16 45.59 18.16
C PHE A 33 -34.37 46.99 17.54
N ASN A 34 -33.98 48.06 18.26
CA ASN A 34 -34.02 49.45 17.76
C ASN A 34 -33.16 49.68 16.50
N SER A 35 -32.04 48.96 16.36
CA SER A 35 -31.15 49.09 15.19
C SER A 35 -31.72 48.44 13.93
N ILE A 36 -32.58 47.42 14.07
CA ILE A 36 -33.27 46.78 12.94
C ILE A 36 -34.48 47.62 12.52
N ILE A 37 -35.25 48.18 13.47
CA ILE A 37 -36.35 49.13 13.17
C ILE A 37 -35.83 50.32 12.36
N LEU A 38 -34.65 50.85 12.69
CA LEU A 38 -34.02 51.95 11.94
C LEU A 38 -33.52 51.52 10.56
N ALA A 39 -33.07 50.27 10.39
CA ALA A 39 -32.64 49.75 9.10
C ALA A 39 -33.83 49.39 8.17
N THR A 40 -34.96 48.96 8.73
CA THR A 40 -36.20 48.63 7.98
C THR A 40 -37.09 49.86 7.74
N GLN A 41 -37.03 50.89 8.58
CA GLN A 41 -37.71 52.17 8.33
C GLN A 41 -37.29 52.84 7.01
N LYS A 42 -36.10 52.52 6.49
CA LYS A 42 -35.62 53.05 5.20
C LYS A 42 -36.23 52.35 3.98
N ARG A 43 -36.99 51.26 4.14
CA ARG A 43 -37.64 50.51 3.05
C ARG A 43 -39.00 49.95 3.48
N SER A 44 -40.02 50.80 3.56
CA SER A 44 -41.41 50.47 3.15
C SER A 44 -42.35 51.54 3.68
N HIS A 45 -42.90 52.34 2.76
CA HIS A 45 -43.92 53.32 3.09
C HIS A 45 -45.33 52.87 2.67
N ASN A 46 -45.56 51.58 2.33
CA ASN A 46 -46.86 51.17 1.81
C ASN A 46 -47.25 49.69 1.99
N ASP A 47 -47.20 49.16 3.22
CA ASP A 47 -47.60 47.77 3.51
C ASP A 47 -48.87 47.65 4.38
N ALA A 48 -49.60 48.75 4.63
CA ALA A 48 -50.82 48.66 5.43
C ALA A 48 -51.89 47.85 4.68
N VAL A 49 -52.63 47.00 5.40
CA VAL A 49 -53.78 46.31 4.82
C VAL A 49 -54.88 47.32 4.52
N GLU A 50 -55.47 47.25 3.33
CA GLU A 50 -56.67 48.03 3.03
C GLU A 50 -57.84 47.54 3.89
N LEU A 51 -58.37 48.44 4.72
CA LEU A 51 -59.51 48.21 5.58
C LEU A 51 -60.75 48.87 4.98
N THR A 52 -61.87 48.15 4.96
CA THR A 52 -63.15 48.74 4.61
C THR A 52 -63.57 49.77 5.66
N LYS A 53 -64.47 50.70 5.28
CA LYS A 53 -65.02 51.67 6.24
C LYS A 53 -65.73 51.00 7.42
N GLN A 54 -66.31 49.83 7.22
CA GLN A 54 -66.95 49.05 8.29
C GLN A 54 -65.91 48.45 9.24
N GLU A 55 -64.87 47.79 8.71
CA GLU A 55 -63.80 47.21 9.53
C GLU A 55 -63.03 48.29 10.31
N GLN A 56 -62.77 49.46 9.70
CA GLN A 56 -62.14 50.57 10.42
C GLN A 56 -63.00 51.06 11.59
N ARG A 57 -64.33 51.17 11.40
CA ARG A 57 -65.25 51.54 12.49
C ARG A 57 -65.27 50.47 13.57
N TYR A 58 -65.26 49.19 13.19
CA TYR A 58 -65.23 48.07 14.11
C TYR A 58 -63.96 48.10 14.97
N LEU A 59 -62.78 48.23 14.35
CA LEU A 59 -61.50 48.33 15.07
C LEU A 59 -61.45 49.55 15.99
N ASN A 60 -61.93 50.71 15.52
CA ASN A 60 -61.99 51.92 16.35
C ASN A 60 -62.92 51.75 17.55
N ALA A 61 -64.05 51.04 17.41
CA ALA A 61 -65.00 50.76 18.48
C ALA A 61 -64.46 49.73 19.48
N LEU A 62 -63.74 48.71 18.99
CA LEU A 62 -63.08 47.70 19.82
C LEU A 62 -61.91 48.29 20.62
N GLY A 63 -61.27 49.34 20.08
CA GLY A 63 -60.13 50.01 20.69
C GLY A 63 -58.88 49.13 20.62
N LYS A 64 -58.48 48.56 21.76
CA LYS A 64 -57.28 47.73 21.85
C LYS A 64 -57.64 46.25 21.78
N ILE A 65 -56.84 45.47 21.06
CA ILE A 65 -57.07 44.04 20.91
C ILE A 65 -56.29 43.30 22.00
N ARG A 66 -56.99 42.58 22.88
CA ARG A 66 -56.37 41.76 23.94
C ARG A 66 -55.93 40.40 23.39
N LEU A 67 -54.68 40.04 23.65
CA LEU A 67 -54.04 38.82 23.16
C LEU A 67 -53.61 37.91 24.30
N CYS A 68 -54.06 36.66 24.24
CA CYS A 68 -53.53 35.55 25.04
C CYS A 68 -52.40 34.84 24.27
N VAL A 69 -51.43 34.29 24.99
CA VAL A 69 -50.24 33.62 24.43
C VAL A 69 -49.89 32.36 25.23
N ASP A 70 -49.05 31.46 24.72
CA ASP A 70 -48.35 30.50 25.57
C ASP A 70 -47.18 31.20 26.29
N PRO A 71 -47.21 31.34 27.64
CA PRO A 71 -46.22 32.13 28.33
C PRO A 71 -44.84 31.45 28.43
N ASN A 72 -44.69 30.16 28.08
CA ASN A 72 -43.46 29.41 28.36
C ASN A 72 -43.02 28.49 27.21
N TRP A 73 -43.00 28.99 25.97
CA TRP A 73 -42.79 28.15 24.78
C TRP A 73 -41.82 28.72 23.73
N LEU A 74 -40.68 29.25 24.20
CA LEU A 74 -39.59 29.65 23.30
C LEU A 74 -39.14 28.47 22.41
N PRO A 75 -38.89 28.72 21.11
CA PRO A 75 -38.76 30.03 20.46
C PRO A 75 -40.08 30.57 19.86
N HIS A 76 -41.21 29.88 20.05
CA HIS A 76 -42.50 30.33 19.50
C HIS A 76 -42.94 31.60 20.20
N GLU A 77 -43.02 31.55 21.53
CA GLU A 77 -43.38 32.72 22.35
C GLU A 77 -43.06 32.49 23.83
N LYS A 78 -42.88 33.59 24.56
CA LYS A 78 -42.81 33.64 26.02
C LYS A 78 -43.27 35.00 26.51
N ILE A 79 -43.82 35.02 27.73
CA ILE A 79 -43.93 36.25 28.53
C ILE A 79 -42.68 36.33 29.41
N THR A 80 -41.90 37.40 29.27
CA THR A 80 -40.72 37.65 30.09
C THR A 80 -41.09 38.13 31.50
N ASP A 81 -40.12 38.15 32.41
CA ASP A 81 -40.35 38.56 33.80
C ASP A 81 -40.77 40.04 33.93
N ASP A 82 -40.38 40.88 32.96
CA ASP A 82 -40.81 42.27 32.79
C ASP A 82 -42.13 42.42 31.99
N GLY A 83 -42.82 41.31 31.74
CA GLY A 83 -44.15 41.29 31.13
C GLY A 83 -44.18 41.51 29.62
N GLN A 84 -43.05 41.37 28.93
CA GLN A 84 -42.97 41.53 27.48
C GLN A 84 -43.29 40.22 26.75
N HIS A 85 -43.99 40.33 25.63
CA HIS A 85 -44.21 39.21 24.72
C HIS A 85 -43.04 39.13 23.74
N ILE A 86 -42.28 38.03 23.78
CA ILE A 86 -41.14 37.78 22.89
C ILE A 86 -41.28 36.44 22.18
N GLY A 87 -40.64 36.28 21.02
CA GLY A 87 -40.62 35.04 20.24
C GLY A 87 -41.08 35.22 18.80
N ILE A 88 -41.08 34.13 18.03
CA ILE A 88 -41.55 34.12 16.63
C ILE A 88 -42.98 34.65 16.51
N PHE A 89 -43.88 34.24 17.41
CA PHE A 89 -45.28 34.66 17.39
C PHE A 89 -45.43 36.11 17.83
N ALA A 90 -44.59 36.59 18.75
CA ALA A 90 -44.55 38.01 19.12
C ALA A 90 -44.20 38.88 17.92
N ASP A 91 -43.17 38.51 17.15
CA ASP A 91 -42.75 39.25 15.96
C ASP A 91 -43.84 39.24 14.86
N VAL A 92 -44.51 38.09 14.67
CA VAL A 92 -45.65 37.99 13.73
C VAL A 92 -46.82 38.88 14.17
N ILE A 93 -47.15 38.87 15.47
CA ILE A 93 -48.22 39.70 16.03
C ILE A 93 -47.88 41.19 15.91
N ALA A 94 -46.62 41.58 16.12
CA ALA A 94 -46.17 42.95 15.96
C ALA A 94 -46.34 43.44 14.51
N LEU A 95 -45.97 42.61 13.53
CA LEU A 95 -46.26 42.88 12.12
C LEU A 95 -47.76 43.02 11.88
N ILE A 96 -48.59 42.10 12.38
CA ILE A 96 -50.04 42.18 12.20
C ILE A 96 -50.60 43.49 12.78
N SER A 97 -50.21 43.85 14.01
CA SER A 97 -50.62 45.10 14.67
C SER A 97 -50.24 46.33 13.84
N GLN A 98 -49.03 46.35 13.27
CA GLN A 98 -48.57 47.42 12.36
C GLN A 98 -49.41 47.46 11.06
N ARG A 99 -49.68 46.30 10.45
CA ARG A 99 -50.40 46.18 9.17
C ARG A 99 -51.86 46.64 9.28
N ILE A 100 -52.51 46.40 10.42
CA ILE A 100 -53.90 46.80 10.70
C ILE A 100 -54.02 48.12 11.46
N ARG A 101 -52.89 48.74 11.84
CA ARG A 101 -52.80 50.00 12.59
C ARG A 101 -53.63 50.02 13.89
N THR A 102 -53.72 48.88 14.56
CA THR A 102 -54.49 48.73 15.80
C THR A 102 -53.61 48.08 16.86
N PRO A 103 -53.45 48.67 18.06
CA PRO A 103 -52.64 48.09 19.12
C PRO A 103 -53.16 46.72 19.55
N ILE A 104 -52.26 45.73 19.59
CA ILE A 104 -52.50 44.42 20.17
C ILE A 104 -51.73 44.34 21.49
N GLU A 105 -52.45 44.24 22.60
CA GLU A 105 -51.89 44.23 23.95
C GLU A 105 -51.98 42.84 24.56
N LEU A 106 -50.89 42.45 25.23
CA LEU A 106 -50.80 41.19 25.95
C LEU A 106 -51.75 41.18 27.15
N TYR A 107 -52.56 40.13 27.26
CA TYR A 107 -53.28 39.80 28.47
C TYR A 107 -52.43 38.83 29.31
N PRO A 108 -52.06 39.19 30.55
CA PRO A 108 -51.11 38.42 31.34
C PRO A 108 -51.71 37.07 31.74
N THR A 109 -51.06 35.99 31.32
CA THR A 109 -51.44 34.61 31.62
C THR A 109 -50.22 33.86 32.18
N ASN A 110 -50.46 32.86 33.03
CA ASN A 110 -49.39 32.15 33.76
C ASN A 110 -49.13 30.73 33.22
N SER A 111 -50.01 30.22 32.36
CA SER A 111 -49.91 28.89 31.77
C SER A 111 -50.72 28.83 30.48
N TRP A 112 -50.40 27.86 29.61
CA TRP A 112 -51.18 27.58 28.41
C TRP A 112 -52.66 27.32 28.70
N GLN A 113 -52.95 26.60 29.79
CA GLN A 113 -54.32 26.34 30.25
C GLN A 113 -55.06 27.63 30.59
N HIS A 114 -54.43 28.53 31.34
CA HIS A 114 -55.01 29.82 31.67
C HIS A 114 -55.31 30.62 30.39
N SER A 115 -54.40 30.65 29.42
CA SER A 115 -54.63 31.32 28.13
C SER A 115 -55.82 30.77 27.36
N LEU A 116 -56.01 29.44 27.36
CA LEU A 116 -57.17 28.80 26.74
C LEU A 116 -58.48 29.16 27.44
N THR A 117 -58.52 29.14 28.77
CA THR A 117 -59.70 29.52 29.56
C THR A 117 -60.01 31.02 29.42
N ALA A 118 -58.99 31.88 29.42
CA ALA A 118 -59.15 33.33 29.29
C ALA A 118 -59.74 33.72 27.93
N VAL A 119 -59.28 33.12 26.83
CA VAL A 119 -59.87 33.38 25.50
C VAL A 119 -61.27 32.78 25.35
N GLU A 120 -61.54 31.63 25.97
CA GLU A 120 -62.89 31.02 25.99
C GLU A 120 -63.90 31.90 26.76
N ASN A 121 -63.46 32.51 27.87
CA ASN A 121 -64.27 33.42 28.68
C ASN A 121 -64.40 34.85 28.09
N GLY A 122 -63.74 35.14 26.96
CA GLY A 122 -63.76 36.46 26.34
C GLY A 122 -62.89 37.52 27.03
N GLU A 123 -61.96 37.11 27.90
CA GLU A 123 -60.95 37.99 28.50
C GLU A 123 -59.90 38.42 27.47
N CYS A 124 -59.65 37.55 26.49
CA CYS A 124 -58.84 37.80 25.31
C CYS A 124 -59.71 37.82 24.05
N HIS A 125 -59.38 38.70 23.11
CA HIS A 125 -60.00 38.70 21.78
C HIS A 125 -59.29 37.71 20.85
N LEU A 126 -57.96 37.60 20.99
CA LEU A 126 -57.10 36.74 20.19
C LEU A 126 -56.29 35.77 21.06
N ILE A 127 -55.89 34.65 20.48
CA ILE A 127 -54.82 33.78 20.99
C ILE A 127 -53.79 33.53 19.88
N SER A 128 -52.53 33.80 20.17
CA SER A 128 -51.45 34.05 19.18
C SER A 128 -51.14 32.89 18.23
N GLY A 129 -51.01 31.67 18.73
CA GLY A 129 -50.59 30.56 17.87
C GLY A 129 -50.99 29.20 18.39
N LEU A 130 -52.00 28.61 17.74
CA LEU A 130 -52.51 27.29 18.13
C LEU A 130 -52.98 26.47 16.93
N ASN A 131 -53.12 25.17 17.16
CA ASN A 131 -53.70 24.26 16.20
C ASN A 131 -55.23 24.25 16.33
N ARG A 132 -55.90 24.15 15.18
CA ARG A 132 -57.35 23.95 15.05
C ARG A 132 -57.77 22.58 15.59
N THR A 133 -58.83 22.52 16.39
CA THR A 133 -59.47 21.28 16.87
C THR A 133 -60.99 21.46 16.90
N LYS A 134 -61.75 20.36 16.79
CA LYS A 134 -63.23 20.41 16.88
C LYS A 134 -63.73 21.03 18.19
N GLU A 135 -62.99 20.85 19.27
CA GLU A 135 -63.32 21.43 20.58
C GLU A 135 -63.15 22.96 20.56
N ARG A 136 -62.02 23.44 20.05
CA ARG A 136 -61.70 24.87 19.99
C ARG A 136 -62.59 25.64 19.03
N GLU A 137 -63.02 25.01 17.94
CA GLU A 137 -64.00 25.57 16.99
C GLU A 137 -65.36 25.93 17.63
N LYS A 138 -65.64 25.44 18.84
CA LYS A 138 -66.86 25.82 19.55
C LYS A 138 -66.83 27.28 19.98
N TYR A 139 -65.66 27.81 20.35
CA TYR A 139 -65.50 29.16 20.90
C TYR A 139 -64.49 30.05 20.13
N LEU A 140 -63.71 29.48 19.21
CA LEU A 140 -62.78 30.22 18.34
C LEU A 140 -63.11 30.05 16.86
N ASP A 141 -62.96 31.14 16.13
CA ASP A 141 -62.62 31.14 14.71
C ASP A 141 -61.11 31.09 14.54
N PHE A 142 -60.65 30.70 13.35
CA PHE A 142 -59.22 30.52 13.07
C PHE A 142 -58.79 31.29 11.84
N SER A 143 -57.61 31.91 11.94
CA SER A 143 -56.95 32.50 10.79
C SER A 143 -56.43 31.45 9.79
N ILE A 144 -55.91 31.92 8.66
CA ILE A 144 -55.03 31.12 7.79
C ILE A 144 -53.75 30.71 8.54
N ILE A 145 -53.08 29.66 8.06
CA ILE A 145 -51.84 29.15 8.66
C ILE A 145 -50.73 30.18 8.45
N PHE A 146 -50.10 30.65 9.54
CA PHE A 146 -48.95 31.54 9.46
C PHE A 146 -47.61 30.83 9.76
N LEU A 147 -47.65 29.64 10.35
CA LEU A 147 -46.45 28.82 10.54
C LEU A 147 -46.80 27.33 10.50
N SER A 148 -46.03 26.54 9.76
CA SER A 148 -46.11 25.07 9.74
C SER A 148 -44.78 24.49 10.20
N VAL A 149 -44.80 23.64 11.22
CA VAL A 149 -43.60 23.04 11.82
C VAL A 149 -43.83 21.54 12.04
N PRO A 150 -42.92 20.67 11.59
CA PRO A 150 -43.01 19.24 11.87
C PRO A 150 -43.03 18.94 13.37
N MET A 151 -43.83 17.95 13.78
CA MET A 151 -43.76 17.39 15.13
C MET A 151 -42.76 16.24 15.14
N ILE A 152 -41.89 16.22 16.15
CA ILE A 152 -40.82 15.24 16.29
C ILE A 152 -40.84 14.60 17.67
N VAL A 153 -40.17 13.47 17.78
CA VAL A 153 -39.92 12.76 19.04
C VAL A 153 -38.45 12.93 19.39
N ALA A 154 -38.16 13.44 20.58
CA ALA A 154 -36.81 13.52 21.15
C ALA A 154 -36.64 12.54 22.30
N GLY A 155 -35.46 11.93 22.41
CA GLY A 155 -35.13 10.95 23.42
C GLY A 155 -33.62 10.92 23.66
N LEU A 156 -33.16 10.04 24.56
CA LEU A 156 -31.74 9.94 24.86
C LEU A 156 -30.91 9.48 23.66
N SER A 157 -29.66 9.94 23.59
CA SER A 157 -28.73 9.66 22.49
C SER A 157 -28.38 8.17 22.32
N ASP A 158 -28.55 7.36 23.36
CA ASP A 158 -28.36 5.90 23.33
C ASP A 158 -29.54 5.14 22.71
N LYS A 159 -30.72 5.78 22.57
CA LYS A 159 -31.91 5.12 22.02
C LYS A 159 -31.82 4.99 20.49
N PRO A 160 -32.38 3.90 19.93
CA PRO A 160 -32.43 3.73 18.48
C PRO A 160 -33.37 4.75 17.84
N PHE A 161 -33.14 5.02 16.56
CA PHE A 161 -34.11 5.73 15.73
C PHE A 161 -35.43 4.96 15.67
N ILE A 162 -36.54 5.69 15.66
CA ILE A 162 -37.90 5.17 15.68
C ILE A 162 -38.51 5.41 14.31
N GLU A 163 -38.70 4.32 13.55
CA GLU A 163 -39.33 4.38 12.23
C GLU A 163 -40.84 4.63 12.30
N ASN A 164 -41.50 4.20 13.37
CA ASN A 164 -42.94 4.35 13.58
C ASN A 164 -43.26 4.57 15.06
N LEU A 165 -44.16 5.51 15.35
CA LEU A 165 -44.61 5.85 16.69
C LEU A 165 -45.16 4.67 17.50
N SER A 166 -45.68 3.59 16.88
CA SER A 166 -46.10 2.37 17.59
C SER A 166 -44.96 1.72 18.40
N ARG A 167 -43.69 2.00 18.09
CA ARG A 167 -42.55 1.54 18.90
C ARG A 167 -42.48 2.20 20.28
N LEU A 168 -43.27 3.26 20.52
CA LEU A 168 -43.43 3.92 21.80
C LEU A 168 -44.54 3.28 22.66
N ASN A 169 -45.25 2.25 22.18
CA ASN A 169 -46.28 1.56 22.95
C ASN A 169 -45.70 1.03 24.28
N GLY A 170 -46.43 1.26 25.38
CA GLY A 170 -46.02 0.96 26.75
C GLY A 170 -44.92 1.88 27.30
N LYS A 171 -44.41 2.85 26.53
CA LYS A 171 -43.41 3.82 26.99
C LYS A 171 -44.07 5.09 27.52
N LYS A 172 -43.36 5.75 28.43
CA LYS A 172 -43.72 7.09 28.92
C LYS A 172 -43.23 8.16 27.95
N VAL A 173 -44.15 8.97 27.43
CA VAL A 173 -43.84 10.05 26.48
C VAL A 173 -44.29 11.38 27.08
N ALA A 174 -43.37 12.32 27.26
CA ALA A 174 -43.68 13.64 27.79
C ALA A 174 -44.31 14.55 26.73
N SER A 175 -45.34 15.30 27.13
CA SER A 175 -45.93 16.38 26.34
C SER A 175 -46.55 17.45 27.24
N VAL A 176 -46.89 18.61 26.69
CA VAL A 176 -47.55 19.67 27.45
C VAL A 176 -49.05 19.43 27.46
N LYS A 177 -49.69 19.56 28.64
CA LYS A 177 -51.14 19.40 28.76
C LYS A 177 -51.85 20.39 27.83
N GLY A 178 -52.94 19.96 27.18
CA GLY A 178 -53.72 20.84 26.28
C GLY A 178 -53.07 21.14 24.94
N TYR A 179 -51.91 20.58 24.61
CA TYR A 179 -51.39 20.62 23.24
C TYR A 179 -52.10 19.59 22.38
N ARG A 180 -52.45 19.96 21.13
CA ARG A 180 -53.17 19.09 20.19
C ARG A 180 -52.47 17.75 19.99
N ILE A 181 -51.13 17.77 19.91
CA ILE A 181 -50.34 16.56 19.66
C ILE A 181 -50.52 15.52 20.77
N ALA A 182 -50.68 15.94 22.03
CA ALA A 182 -50.92 15.02 23.12
C ALA A 182 -52.29 14.34 23.00
N THR A 183 -53.32 15.10 22.61
CA THR A 183 -54.66 14.54 22.36
C THR A 183 -54.66 13.57 21.18
N VAL A 184 -54.02 13.94 20.07
CA VAL A 184 -53.97 13.10 18.87
C VAL A 184 -53.15 11.84 19.11
N LEU A 185 -52.01 11.94 19.79
CA LEU A 185 -51.20 10.77 20.14
C LEU A 185 -51.95 9.81 21.07
N ALA A 186 -52.68 10.33 22.07
CA ALA A 186 -53.48 9.50 22.96
C ALA A 186 -54.62 8.78 22.23
N GLN A 187 -55.17 9.40 21.18
CA GLN A 187 -56.26 8.83 20.39
C GLN A 187 -55.78 7.78 19.39
N ASP A 188 -54.69 8.08 18.67
CA ASP A 188 -54.17 7.22 17.60
C ASP A 188 -53.30 6.07 18.16
N TYR A 189 -52.69 6.26 19.33
CA TYR A 189 -51.81 5.30 19.99
C TYR A 189 -52.13 5.16 21.50
N PRO A 190 -53.26 4.52 21.86
CA PRO A 190 -53.74 4.45 23.24
C PRO A 190 -52.80 3.70 24.20
N GLU A 191 -51.90 2.88 23.69
CA GLU A 191 -50.89 2.17 24.49
C GLU A 191 -49.68 3.05 24.86
N ILE A 192 -49.55 4.26 24.29
CA ILE A 192 -48.51 5.21 24.68
C ILE A 192 -48.95 5.94 25.95
N HIS A 193 -48.15 5.87 27.01
CA HIS A 193 -48.43 6.56 28.26
C HIS A 193 -47.95 8.00 28.18
N ILE A 194 -48.86 8.95 27.97
CA ILE A 194 -48.52 10.37 27.93
C ILE A 194 -48.40 10.92 29.35
N GLU A 195 -47.24 11.50 29.65
CA GLU A 195 -46.97 12.19 30.91
C GLU A 195 -46.95 13.70 30.65
N TYR A 196 -47.77 14.44 31.41
CA TYR A 196 -47.95 15.87 31.17
C TYR A 196 -46.97 16.72 31.97
N TYR A 197 -46.32 17.65 31.28
CA TYR A 197 -45.40 18.63 31.87
C TYR A 197 -45.92 20.07 31.67
N PRO A 198 -45.57 21.01 32.58
CA PRO A 198 -45.98 22.41 32.44
C PRO A 198 -45.41 23.15 31.23
N SER A 199 -44.25 22.73 30.71
CA SER A 199 -43.63 23.34 29.52
C SER A 199 -42.78 22.34 28.72
N VAL A 200 -42.45 22.70 27.47
CA VAL A 200 -41.55 21.90 26.62
C VAL A 200 -40.15 21.80 27.23
N ALA A 201 -39.68 22.88 27.89
CA ALA A 201 -38.41 22.89 28.59
C ALA A 201 -38.33 21.78 29.64
N GLN A 202 -39.36 21.65 30.49
CA GLN A 202 -39.43 20.63 31.53
C GLN A 202 -39.67 19.22 30.96
N ALA A 203 -40.43 19.09 29.87
CA ALA A 203 -40.62 17.81 29.19
C ALA A 203 -39.29 17.25 28.65
N ILE A 204 -38.45 18.12 28.05
CA ILE A 204 -37.14 17.73 27.53
C ILE A 204 -36.14 17.47 28.66
N GLU A 205 -36.18 18.25 29.74
CA GLU A 205 -35.37 17.99 30.94
C GLU A 205 -35.69 16.61 31.55
N ALA A 206 -36.96 16.21 31.57
CA ALA A 206 -37.36 14.88 32.04
C ALA A 206 -36.79 13.74 31.16
N VAL A 207 -36.67 13.96 29.85
CA VAL A 207 -35.99 13.03 28.93
C VAL A 207 -34.49 12.96 29.26
N ALA A 208 -33.83 14.11 29.40
CA ALA A 208 -32.39 14.17 29.69
C ALA A 208 -32.03 13.47 31.01
N HIS A 209 -32.93 13.49 31.99
CA HIS A 209 -32.80 12.77 33.26
C HIS A 209 -33.35 11.34 33.24
N ASN A 210 -33.71 10.80 32.06
CA ASN A 210 -34.24 9.46 31.88
C ASN A 210 -35.51 9.15 32.71
N LYS A 211 -36.31 10.17 33.06
CA LYS A 211 -37.59 10.01 33.79
C LYS A 211 -38.71 9.52 32.89
N VAL A 212 -38.65 9.93 31.62
CA VAL A 212 -39.54 9.51 30.52
C VAL A 212 -38.69 8.98 29.36
N TYR A 213 -39.28 8.14 28.51
CA TYR A 213 -38.55 7.54 27.38
C TYR A 213 -38.26 8.56 26.27
N ALA A 214 -39.24 9.43 26.01
CA ALA A 214 -39.15 10.45 24.97
C ALA A 214 -40.06 11.64 25.28
N ALA A 215 -39.89 12.75 24.59
CA ALA A 215 -40.80 13.89 24.54
C ALA A 215 -41.27 14.11 23.10
N ILE A 216 -42.54 14.48 22.91
CA ILE A 216 -43.10 14.82 21.61
C ILE A 216 -43.51 16.30 21.56
N GLY A 217 -43.10 16.99 20.50
CA GLY A 217 -43.24 18.44 20.40
C GLY A 217 -42.85 18.97 19.02
N SER A 218 -42.99 20.28 18.80
CA SER A 218 -42.58 20.88 17.53
C SER A 218 -41.07 20.88 17.40
N MET A 219 -40.58 20.68 16.17
CA MET A 219 -39.14 20.65 15.86
C MET A 219 -38.43 21.92 16.34
N LEU A 220 -39.02 23.10 16.14
CA LEU A 220 -38.43 24.36 16.61
C LEU A 220 -38.36 24.42 18.14
N GLY A 221 -39.41 23.96 18.84
CA GLY A 221 -39.48 24.00 20.30
C GLY A 221 -38.47 23.04 20.92
N ILE A 222 -38.46 21.79 20.46
CA ILE A 222 -37.53 20.78 20.96
C ILE A 222 -36.07 21.17 20.67
N SER A 223 -35.75 21.52 19.42
CA SER A 223 -34.36 21.84 19.05
C SER A 223 -33.81 23.06 19.80
N TYR A 224 -34.63 24.09 20.00
CA TYR A 224 -34.25 25.25 20.79
C TYR A 224 -33.98 24.89 22.25
N GLN A 225 -34.86 24.10 22.89
CA GLN A 225 -34.67 23.71 24.29
C GLN A 225 -33.45 22.81 24.47
N VAL A 226 -33.23 21.84 23.59
CA VAL A 226 -32.03 21.00 23.61
C VAL A 226 -30.75 21.85 23.50
N THR A 227 -30.75 22.84 22.61
CA THR A 227 -29.58 23.72 22.39
C THR A 227 -29.35 24.67 23.58
N GLN A 228 -30.39 25.38 24.03
CA GLN A 228 -30.30 26.39 25.10
C GLN A 228 -29.94 25.78 26.45
N GLN A 229 -30.44 24.58 26.74
CA GLN A 229 -30.14 23.87 28.00
C GLN A 229 -28.83 23.07 27.93
N GLY A 230 -28.13 23.06 26.78
CA GLY A 230 -26.87 22.33 26.63
C GLY A 230 -26.99 20.80 26.72
N LEU A 231 -28.14 20.24 26.33
CA LEU A 231 -28.48 18.82 26.52
C LEU A 231 -27.89 17.94 25.42
N SER A 232 -26.58 17.67 25.50
CA SER A 232 -25.86 16.83 24.52
C SER A 232 -26.30 15.36 24.51
N ASN A 233 -26.97 14.91 25.56
CA ASN A 233 -27.48 13.54 25.70
C ASN A 233 -28.89 13.34 25.13
N VAL A 234 -29.51 14.36 24.52
CA VAL A 234 -30.82 14.27 23.87
C VAL A 234 -30.67 14.44 22.36
N LYS A 235 -31.32 13.56 21.60
CA LYS A 235 -31.38 13.63 20.13
C LYS A 235 -32.79 13.41 19.60
N ILE A 236 -32.99 13.74 18.34
CA ILE A 236 -34.23 13.43 17.62
C ILE A 236 -34.25 11.92 17.34
N LEU A 237 -35.30 11.23 17.80
CA LEU A 237 -35.52 9.80 17.59
C LEU A 237 -36.47 9.50 16.44
N ALA A 238 -37.42 10.39 16.13
CA ALA A 238 -38.40 10.17 15.08
C ALA A 238 -38.89 11.50 14.49
N HIS A 239 -39.21 11.48 13.21
CA HIS A 239 -40.19 12.41 12.64
C HIS A 239 -41.58 11.76 12.77
N SER A 240 -42.58 12.54 13.15
CA SER A 240 -43.96 12.07 13.12
C SER A 240 -44.66 12.53 11.86
N ASP A 241 -45.72 11.83 11.46
CA ASP A 241 -46.60 12.23 10.35
C ASP A 241 -47.49 13.44 10.71
N TYR A 242 -47.34 13.99 11.92
CA TYR A 242 -48.11 15.15 12.38
C TYR A 242 -47.33 16.45 12.17
N ASP A 243 -48.02 17.43 11.60
CA ASP A 243 -47.52 18.80 11.51
C ASP A 243 -48.25 19.72 12.49
N GLY A 244 -47.49 20.62 13.12
CA GLY A 244 -48.02 21.78 13.82
C GLY A 244 -48.40 22.87 12.81
N GLN A 245 -49.69 23.07 12.60
CA GLN A 245 -50.22 24.11 11.71
C GLN A 245 -50.78 25.26 12.54
N TYR A 246 -49.93 26.24 12.83
CA TYR A 246 -50.25 27.34 13.74
C TYR A 246 -51.04 28.44 13.04
N ARG A 247 -52.13 28.82 13.72
CA ARG A 247 -53.10 29.86 13.33
C ARG A 247 -53.31 30.77 14.53
N ILE A 248 -53.76 31.99 14.29
CA ILE A 248 -54.31 32.85 15.33
C ILE A 248 -55.74 32.37 15.59
N GLY A 249 -56.10 32.19 16.86
CA GLY A 249 -57.47 31.96 17.28
C GLY A 249 -58.15 33.29 17.57
N ILE A 250 -59.37 33.47 17.07
CA ILE A 250 -60.19 34.66 17.26
C ILE A 250 -61.43 34.24 18.04
N GLY A 251 -61.72 34.88 19.17
CA GLY A 251 -62.96 34.59 19.91
C GLY A 251 -64.19 34.77 19.03
N LYS A 252 -65.17 33.87 19.08
CA LYS A 252 -66.38 33.94 18.23
C LYS A 252 -67.18 35.24 18.36
N SER A 253 -67.12 35.90 19.52
CA SER A 253 -67.72 37.23 19.70
C SER A 253 -67.01 38.33 18.88
N TYR A 254 -65.84 38.02 18.32
CA TYR A 254 -64.97 38.92 17.57
C TYR A 254 -64.69 38.43 16.15
N SER A 255 -65.57 37.61 15.56
CA SER A 255 -65.42 37.01 14.22
C SER A 255 -65.14 38.03 13.10
N GLU A 256 -65.54 39.29 13.26
CA GLU A 256 -65.21 40.37 12.31
C GLU A 256 -63.70 40.64 12.21
N LEU A 257 -62.89 40.25 13.21
CA LEU A 257 -61.43 40.32 13.14
C LEU A 257 -60.85 39.28 12.18
N THR A 258 -61.52 38.14 11.94
CA THR A 258 -60.98 37.03 11.13
C THR A 258 -60.55 37.46 9.72
N PRO A 259 -61.38 38.13 8.89
CA PRO A 259 -60.96 38.58 7.57
C PRO A 259 -59.83 39.62 7.63
N ILE A 260 -59.82 40.49 8.65
CA ILE A 260 -58.78 41.52 8.86
C ILE A 260 -57.43 40.85 9.16
N ILE A 261 -57.40 39.92 10.12
CA ILE A 261 -56.22 39.16 10.51
C ILE A 261 -55.72 38.29 9.35
N ASN A 262 -56.61 37.69 8.57
CA ASN A 262 -56.22 36.92 7.39
C ASN A 262 -55.52 37.77 6.33
N ARG A 263 -56.02 38.97 6.04
CA ARG A 263 -55.34 39.89 5.12
C ARG A 263 -54.00 40.36 5.68
N ALA A 264 -53.90 40.59 6.99
CA ALA A 264 -52.64 40.93 7.63
C ALA A 264 -51.60 39.80 7.52
N ILE A 265 -51.97 38.55 7.82
CA ILE A 265 -51.07 37.40 7.66
C ILE A 265 -50.67 37.21 6.19
N ALA A 266 -51.60 37.37 5.26
CA ALA A 266 -51.32 37.23 3.82
C ALA A 266 -50.38 38.31 3.27
N SER A 267 -50.31 39.48 3.93
CA SER A 267 -49.39 40.56 3.58
C SER A 267 -47.94 40.34 4.03
N ILE A 268 -47.70 39.38 4.94
CA ILE A 268 -46.35 39.07 5.43
C ILE A 268 -45.62 38.26 4.37
N SER A 269 -44.55 38.83 3.81
CA SER A 269 -43.74 38.21 2.77
C SER A 269 -42.94 37.01 3.30
N THR A 270 -42.53 36.13 2.38
CA THR A 270 -41.64 35.01 2.70
C THR A 270 -40.29 35.50 3.27
N ALA A 271 -39.79 36.65 2.83
CA ALA A 271 -38.54 37.22 3.32
C ALA A 271 -38.66 37.68 4.78
N GLU A 272 -39.74 38.37 5.14
CA GLU A 272 -40.02 38.75 6.53
C GLU A 272 -40.18 37.52 7.41
N ARG A 273 -40.95 36.52 6.94
CA ARG A 273 -41.16 35.26 7.67
C ARG A 273 -39.85 34.53 7.94
N ASN A 274 -38.99 34.42 6.93
CA ASN A 274 -37.68 33.78 7.07
C ASN A 274 -36.76 34.57 8.01
N SER A 275 -36.80 35.91 7.94
CA SER A 275 -36.03 36.78 8.84
C SER A 275 -36.41 36.57 10.31
N ILE A 276 -37.72 36.52 10.61
CA ILE A 276 -38.23 36.23 11.95
C ILE A 276 -37.73 34.86 12.43
N ILE A 277 -37.86 33.81 11.61
CA ILE A 277 -37.44 32.46 12.01
C ILE A 277 -35.92 32.40 12.25
N GLN A 278 -35.11 33.02 11.38
CA GLN A 278 -33.64 33.03 11.51
C GLN A 278 -33.15 33.81 12.73
N HIS A 279 -33.89 34.83 13.18
CA HIS A 279 -33.58 35.57 14.40
C HIS A 279 -33.67 34.67 15.64
N TRP A 280 -34.71 33.85 15.73
CA TRP A 280 -34.96 33.03 16.92
C TRP A 280 -34.31 31.65 16.88
N VAL A 281 -34.07 31.12 15.67
CA VAL A 281 -33.42 29.84 15.45
C VAL A 281 -32.27 30.08 14.48
N PRO A 282 -31.12 30.58 14.97
CA PRO A 282 -29.93 30.65 14.13
C PRO A 282 -29.68 29.21 13.67
N LEU A 283 -29.67 29.02 12.34
CA LEU A 283 -29.28 27.75 11.76
C LEU A 283 -27.97 27.36 12.45
N LEU A 284 -27.97 26.28 13.24
CA LEU A 284 -26.72 25.65 13.64
C LEU A 284 -25.92 25.57 12.34
N PRO A 285 -24.69 26.11 12.29
CA PRO A 285 -23.88 26.04 11.08
C PRO A 285 -24.01 24.61 10.64
N SER A 286 -24.62 24.39 9.47
CA SER A 286 -24.74 23.05 8.92
C SER A 286 -23.32 22.54 8.99
N ALA A 287 -23.08 21.56 9.86
CA ALA A 287 -21.75 21.07 10.09
C ALA A 287 -21.32 20.57 8.73
N LYS A 288 -20.59 21.40 7.98
CA LYS A 288 -20.00 21.02 6.71
C LYS A 288 -19.10 19.91 7.18
N ALA A 289 -19.53 18.67 6.96
CA ALA A 289 -18.79 17.52 7.42
C ALA A 289 -17.35 17.77 6.97
N ASP A 290 -16.44 17.81 7.94
CA ASP A 290 -15.07 18.19 7.66
C ASP A 290 -14.44 17.04 6.89
N TYR A 291 -14.57 17.11 5.56
CA TYR A 291 -14.04 16.11 4.66
C TYR A 291 -12.53 16.23 4.48
N SER A 292 -11.86 17.18 5.14
CA SER A 292 -10.42 17.41 4.97
C SER A 292 -9.60 16.15 5.27
N ALA A 293 -9.98 15.38 6.29
CA ALA A 293 -9.34 14.12 6.63
C ALA A 293 -9.51 13.05 5.51
N TYR A 294 -10.72 12.93 4.97
CA TYR A 294 -11.02 11.97 3.90
C TYR A 294 -10.30 12.33 2.60
N ILE A 295 -10.28 13.61 2.23
CA ILE A 295 -9.58 14.10 1.04
C ILE A 295 -8.07 13.85 1.17
N LYS A 296 -7.48 14.12 2.34
CA LYS A 296 -6.06 13.79 2.61
C LYS A 296 -5.80 12.28 2.47
N GLY A 297 -6.68 11.44 3.01
CA GLY A 297 -6.58 9.98 2.87
C GLY A 297 -6.64 9.51 1.40
N ILE A 298 -7.54 10.07 0.59
CA ILE A 298 -7.64 9.76 -0.84
C ILE A 298 -6.37 10.19 -1.58
N ILE A 299 -5.85 11.38 -1.29
CA ILE A 299 -4.61 11.86 -1.92
C ILE A 299 -3.43 10.91 -1.61
N VAL A 300 -3.32 10.44 -0.37
CA VAL A 300 -2.30 9.45 0.03
C VAL A 300 -2.47 8.13 -0.72
N LEU A 301 -3.69 7.62 -0.85
CA LEU A 301 -3.97 6.40 -1.60
C LEU A 301 -3.64 6.53 -3.08
N VAL A 302 -4.01 7.65 -3.71
CA VAL A 302 -3.73 7.92 -5.12
C VAL A 302 -2.23 8.04 -5.38
N THR A 303 -1.50 8.74 -4.50
CA THR A 303 -0.03 8.84 -4.61
C THR A 303 0.65 7.49 -4.42
N LEU A 304 0.21 6.68 -3.45
CA LEU A 304 0.73 5.34 -3.24
C LEU A 304 0.47 4.44 -4.45
N PHE A 305 -0.73 4.49 -5.01
CA PHE A 305 -1.08 3.76 -6.24
C PHE A 305 -0.21 4.20 -7.44
N ALA A 306 0.01 5.51 -7.61
CA ALA A 306 0.87 6.02 -8.66
C ALA A 306 2.32 5.52 -8.52
N ILE A 307 2.88 5.53 -7.31
CA ILE A 307 4.23 5.00 -7.04
C ILE A 307 4.32 3.52 -7.41
N LEU A 308 3.36 2.71 -6.96
CA LEU A 308 3.30 1.28 -7.27
C LEU A 308 3.19 1.04 -8.79
N PHE A 309 2.34 1.81 -9.47
CA PHE A 309 2.17 1.73 -10.92
C PHE A 309 3.46 2.07 -11.69
N PHE A 310 4.18 3.11 -11.26
CA PHE A 310 5.48 3.46 -11.86
C PHE A 310 6.53 2.37 -11.62
N ARG A 311 6.62 1.83 -10.41
CA ARG A 311 7.51 0.71 -10.07
C ARG A 311 7.20 -0.56 -10.86
N TYR A 312 5.92 -0.86 -11.04
CA TYR A 312 5.45 -1.97 -11.86
C TYR A 312 5.89 -1.82 -13.32
N LYS A 313 5.69 -0.64 -13.92
CA LYS A 313 6.13 -0.36 -15.29
C LYS A 313 7.65 -0.46 -15.47
N GLU A 314 8.42 0.02 -14.50
CA GLU A 314 9.88 -0.06 -14.55
C GLU A 314 10.36 -1.52 -14.48
N THR A 315 9.76 -2.31 -13.59
CA THR A 315 10.06 -3.74 -13.43
C THR A 315 9.79 -4.51 -14.73
N LEU A 316 8.66 -4.23 -15.40
CA LEU A 316 8.35 -4.84 -16.70
C LEU A 316 9.39 -4.52 -17.77
N LYS A 317 9.84 -3.27 -17.86
CA LYS A 317 10.90 -2.87 -18.82
C LYS A 317 12.21 -3.57 -18.53
N THR A 318 12.59 -3.68 -17.25
CA THR A 318 13.82 -4.37 -16.84
C THR A 318 13.74 -5.86 -17.15
N LYS A 319 12.60 -6.51 -16.90
CA LYS A 319 12.37 -7.92 -17.23
C LYS A 319 12.52 -8.18 -18.74
N GLN A 320 11.92 -7.34 -19.58
CA GLN A 320 12.05 -7.47 -21.05
C GLN A 320 13.50 -7.29 -21.53
N ARG A 321 14.25 -6.33 -20.95
CA ARG A 321 15.67 -6.14 -21.26
C ARG A 321 16.51 -7.33 -20.83
N LEU A 322 16.21 -7.89 -19.67
CA LEU A 322 16.89 -9.08 -19.15
C LEU A 322 16.62 -10.29 -20.04
N GLU A 323 15.37 -10.53 -20.44
CA GLU A 323 15.01 -11.62 -21.36
C GLU A 323 15.74 -11.49 -22.70
N LYS A 324 15.78 -10.29 -23.28
CA LYS A 324 16.53 -10.04 -24.52
C LYS A 324 18.04 -10.25 -24.36
N ALA A 325 18.62 -9.75 -23.27
CA ALA A 325 20.04 -9.94 -23.00
C ALA A 325 20.38 -11.43 -22.79
N ASN A 326 19.50 -12.17 -22.11
CA ASN A 326 19.69 -13.60 -21.87
C ASN A 326 19.55 -14.42 -23.17
N GLN A 327 18.60 -14.05 -24.04
CA GLN A 327 18.48 -14.63 -25.38
C GLN A 327 19.74 -14.37 -26.21
N GLN A 328 20.26 -13.13 -26.23
CA GLN A 328 21.50 -12.80 -26.94
C GLN A 328 22.69 -13.58 -26.40
N LEU A 329 22.79 -13.72 -25.08
CA LEU A 329 23.84 -14.49 -24.43
C LEU A 329 23.75 -15.98 -24.82
N HIS A 330 22.55 -16.56 -24.84
CA HIS A 330 22.35 -17.94 -25.28
C HIS A 330 22.70 -18.14 -26.76
N THR A 331 22.27 -17.23 -27.64
CA THR A 331 22.63 -17.31 -29.06
C THR A 331 24.14 -17.23 -29.26
N ALA A 332 24.81 -16.27 -28.63
CA ALA A 332 26.27 -16.13 -28.70
C ALA A 332 27.00 -17.38 -28.16
N HIS A 333 26.48 -17.97 -27.08
CA HIS A 333 27.03 -19.22 -26.53
C HIS A 333 26.88 -20.39 -27.51
N CYS A 334 25.69 -20.55 -28.12
CA CYS A 334 25.46 -21.59 -29.12
C CYS A 334 26.35 -21.41 -30.36
N GLU A 335 26.51 -20.18 -30.85
CA GLU A 335 27.38 -19.86 -31.99
C GLU A 335 28.85 -20.19 -31.67
N GLN A 336 29.33 -19.79 -30.48
CA GLN A 336 30.68 -20.12 -30.03
C GLN A 336 30.88 -21.63 -29.93
N GLU A 337 29.91 -22.37 -29.39
CA GLU A 337 29.98 -23.83 -29.28
C GLU A 337 30.02 -24.52 -30.66
N GLN A 338 29.19 -24.06 -31.60
CA GLN A 338 29.19 -24.55 -32.97
C GLN A 338 30.52 -24.27 -33.68
N LEU A 339 31.09 -23.08 -33.50
CA LEU A 339 32.40 -22.73 -34.07
C LEU A 339 33.51 -23.64 -33.53
N ILE A 340 33.55 -23.87 -32.21
CA ILE A 340 34.53 -24.77 -31.60
C ILE A 340 34.37 -26.19 -32.16
N LYS A 341 33.13 -26.69 -32.28
CA LYS A 341 32.81 -27.99 -32.90
C LYS A 341 33.29 -28.11 -34.34
N MET A 342 33.04 -27.09 -35.15
CA MET A 342 33.48 -27.04 -36.55
C MET A 342 35.01 -27.05 -36.65
N LEU A 343 35.69 -26.13 -35.96
CA LEU A 343 37.15 -26.02 -35.98
C LEU A 343 37.83 -27.31 -35.54
N ALA A 344 37.29 -27.95 -34.50
CA ALA A 344 37.85 -29.21 -34.01
C ALA A 344 37.72 -30.35 -35.02
N HIS A 345 36.59 -30.45 -35.73
CA HIS A 345 36.43 -31.41 -36.82
C HIS A 345 37.42 -31.12 -37.96
N GLU A 346 37.54 -29.86 -38.35
CA GLU A 346 38.47 -29.43 -39.41
C GLU A 346 39.94 -29.66 -39.03
N TYR A 347 40.32 -29.56 -37.75
CA TYR A 347 41.67 -29.87 -37.28
C TYR A 347 41.95 -31.37 -37.13
N ARG A 348 40.94 -32.19 -36.81
CA ARG A 348 41.11 -33.65 -36.64
C ARG A 348 41.57 -34.33 -37.94
N THR A 349 41.06 -33.89 -39.08
CA THR A 349 41.39 -34.44 -40.40
C THR A 349 42.88 -34.27 -40.77
N PRO A 350 43.46 -33.06 -40.82
CA PRO A 350 44.87 -32.88 -41.14
C PRO A 350 45.78 -33.49 -40.07
N LEU A 351 45.38 -33.50 -38.80
CA LEU A 351 46.14 -34.16 -37.74
C LEU A 351 46.20 -35.68 -37.92
N SER A 352 45.08 -36.29 -38.30
CA SER A 352 45.04 -37.73 -38.60
C SER A 352 45.91 -38.09 -39.80
N ILE A 353 45.96 -37.23 -40.83
CA ILE A 353 46.84 -37.39 -41.99
C ILE A 353 48.31 -37.29 -41.55
N ILE A 354 48.69 -36.25 -40.80
CA ILE A 354 50.04 -36.09 -40.26
C ILE A 354 50.45 -37.32 -39.44
N GLN A 355 49.57 -37.80 -38.54
CA GLN A 355 49.85 -38.99 -37.74
C GLN A 355 49.96 -40.28 -38.58
N SER A 356 49.21 -40.39 -39.67
CA SER A 356 49.29 -41.53 -40.59
C SER A 356 50.60 -41.51 -41.39
N SER A 357 50.96 -40.36 -41.98
CA SER A 357 52.21 -40.17 -42.71
C SER A 357 53.44 -40.43 -41.82
N LEU A 358 53.41 -39.95 -40.57
CA LEU A 358 54.46 -40.21 -39.60
C LEU A 358 54.55 -41.70 -39.20
N ARG A 359 53.42 -42.42 -39.15
CA ARG A 359 53.40 -43.87 -38.91
C ARG A 359 53.99 -44.67 -40.07
N LEU A 360 53.71 -44.26 -41.30
CA LEU A 360 54.27 -44.88 -42.51
C LEU A 360 55.79 -44.69 -42.56
N LEU A 361 56.26 -43.46 -42.34
CA LEU A 361 57.70 -43.14 -42.31
C LEU A 361 58.44 -43.91 -41.21
N ARG A 362 57.80 -44.24 -40.08
CA ARG A 362 58.42 -45.05 -39.01
C ARG A 362 58.71 -46.51 -39.42
N HIS A 363 58.17 -47.01 -40.52
CA HIS A 363 58.37 -48.40 -40.98
C HIS A 363 59.44 -48.53 -42.08
N GLU A 364 60.07 -47.43 -42.50
CA GLU A 364 61.20 -47.45 -43.43
C GLU A 364 62.55 -47.57 -42.69
N GLN A 365 63.58 -48.12 -43.33
CA GLN A 365 64.95 -48.16 -42.75
C GLN A 365 65.55 -46.75 -42.75
N ILE A 366 65.35 -46.04 -41.65
CA ILE A 366 65.71 -44.63 -41.49
C ILE A 366 66.85 -44.46 -40.48
N GLN A 367 67.78 -43.53 -40.76
CA GLN A 367 68.88 -43.18 -39.85
C GLN A 367 68.38 -42.73 -38.46
N PRO A 368 69.09 -43.05 -37.35
CA PRO A 368 68.63 -42.80 -35.98
C PRO A 368 68.20 -41.35 -35.69
N ASN A 369 68.89 -40.35 -36.25
CA ASN A 369 68.55 -38.92 -36.11
C ASN A 369 67.15 -38.58 -36.65
N ILE A 370 66.77 -39.15 -37.80
CA ILE A 370 65.48 -38.89 -38.43
C ILE A 370 64.36 -39.60 -37.67
N GLN A 371 64.61 -40.77 -37.10
CA GLN A 371 63.65 -41.47 -36.25
C GLN A 371 63.29 -40.65 -35.00
N THR A 372 64.27 -39.99 -34.37
CA THR A 372 64.03 -39.08 -33.25
C THR A 372 63.15 -37.89 -33.67
N ARG A 373 63.41 -37.30 -34.84
CA ARG A 373 62.58 -36.19 -35.38
C ARG A 373 61.15 -36.63 -35.70
N LEU A 374 60.95 -37.82 -36.26
CA LEU A 374 59.63 -38.40 -36.53
C LEU A 374 58.83 -38.65 -35.25
N ASN A 375 59.48 -39.15 -34.19
CA ASN A 375 58.85 -39.32 -32.88
C ASN A 375 58.42 -37.98 -32.27
N VAL A 376 59.26 -36.94 -32.38
CA VAL A 376 58.92 -35.57 -31.93
C VAL A 376 57.69 -35.03 -32.68
N MET A 377 57.64 -35.17 -34.01
CA MET A 377 56.48 -34.75 -34.80
C MET A 377 55.22 -35.56 -34.48
N SER A 378 55.36 -36.86 -34.22
CA SER A 378 54.23 -37.74 -33.88
C SER A 378 53.63 -37.38 -32.53
N ASN A 379 54.48 -37.12 -31.54
CA ASN A 379 54.07 -36.66 -30.21
C ASN A 379 53.42 -35.27 -30.28
N ALA A 380 53.94 -34.36 -31.11
CA ALA A 380 53.33 -33.04 -31.32
C ALA A 380 51.93 -33.13 -31.94
N ALA A 381 51.74 -34.01 -32.95
CA ALA A 381 50.45 -34.23 -33.58
C ALA A 381 49.44 -34.93 -32.65
N GLN A 382 49.89 -35.90 -31.84
CA GLN A 382 49.04 -36.54 -30.82
C GLN A 382 48.63 -35.56 -29.73
N ARG A 383 49.53 -34.69 -29.30
CA ARG A 383 49.24 -33.63 -28.33
C ARG A 383 48.21 -32.64 -28.86
N MET A 384 48.34 -32.23 -30.12
CA MET A 384 47.36 -31.33 -30.75
C MET A 384 45.99 -32.00 -30.90
N GLN A 385 45.96 -33.29 -31.27
CA GLN A 385 44.73 -34.08 -31.34
C GLN A 385 44.02 -34.13 -29.98
N PHE A 386 44.77 -34.39 -28.91
CA PHE A 386 44.21 -34.39 -27.56
C PHE A 386 43.63 -33.02 -27.17
N ILE A 387 44.33 -31.92 -27.45
CA ILE A 387 43.84 -30.56 -27.13
C ILE A 387 42.53 -30.27 -27.88
N VAL A 388 42.44 -30.67 -29.14
CA VAL A 388 41.23 -30.53 -29.97
C VAL A 388 40.08 -31.35 -29.37
N ASP A 389 40.31 -32.61 -29.01
CA ASP A 389 39.28 -33.47 -28.44
C ASP A 389 38.83 -33.01 -27.05
N ASN A 390 39.74 -32.52 -26.20
CA ASN A 390 39.39 -32.01 -24.87
C ASN A 390 38.85 -30.57 -24.85
N SER A 391 39.04 -29.78 -25.91
CA SER A 391 38.37 -28.49 -26.06
C SER A 391 36.88 -28.65 -26.40
N LEU A 392 36.48 -29.81 -26.93
CA LEU A 392 35.09 -30.15 -27.25
C LEU A 392 34.32 -30.78 -26.09
N ASN A 393 35.00 -31.39 -25.13
CA ASN A 393 34.38 -32.16 -24.04
C ASN A 393 33.80 -31.29 -22.90
N ILE A 394 33.26 -30.11 -23.22
CA ILE A 394 32.61 -29.29 -22.18
C ILE A 394 31.22 -29.87 -21.81
N HIS A 395 30.46 -30.52 -22.72
CA HIS A 395 29.14 -31.08 -22.38
C HIS A 395 28.66 -32.29 -23.22
N THR A 396 29.51 -33.29 -23.53
CA THR A 396 29.05 -34.53 -24.19
C THR A 396 29.76 -35.78 -23.65
N HIS A 397 28.96 -36.82 -23.37
CA HIS A 397 29.31 -38.05 -22.66
C HIS A 397 30.63 -38.74 -23.08
N PRO A 398 31.34 -39.41 -22.15
CA PRO A 398 32.60 -40.08 -22.40
C PRO A 398 32.38 -41.39 -23.18
N HIS A 399 32.37 -41.31 -24.51
CA HIS A 399 32.53 -42.49 -25.37
C HIS A 399 33.88 -42.45 -26.05
N THR A 400 34.92 -42.83 -25.30
CA THR A 400 36.15 -43.46 -25.83
C THR A 400 36.64 -44.43 -24.77
N SER A 401 36.48 -45.73 -25.04
CA SER A 401 36.98 -46.93 -24.34
C SER A 401 37.27 -46.79 -22.85
N GLY A 402 36.46 -47.46 -22.03
CA GLY A 402 36.56 -47.39 -20.57
C GLY A 402 37.96 -47.74 -20.02
N PRO A 403 38.29 -47.27 -18.80
CA PRO A 403 39.59 -47.43 -18.16
C PRO A 403 40.06 -48.88 -17.91
N HIS A 404 39.24 -49.88 -18.23
CA HIS A 404 39.47 -51.28 -17.85
C HIS A 404 40.14 -52.16 -18.92
N GLU A 405 40.22 -51.75 -20.19
CA GLU A 405 40.79 -52.61 -21.26
C GLU A 405 42.28 -52.36 -21.55
N ALA A 406 42.83 -51.21 -21.14
CA ALA A 406 44.24 -50.87 -21.39
C ALA A 406 45.15 -51.50 -20.33
N SER A 407 46.06 -52.38 -20.75
CA SER A 407 47.11 -52.96 -19.90
C SER A 407 48.49 -52.66 -20.48
N SER A 408 49.34 -52.05 -19.67
CA SER A 408 50.71 -51.69 -20.07
C SER A 408 51.75 -52.24 -19.09
N ASP A 409 52.84 -52.78 -19.65
CA ASP A 409 54.02 -53.19 -18.88
C ASP A 409 54.89 -51.96 -18.57
N LEU A 410 54.96 -51.59 -17.29
CA LEU A 410 55.72 -50.45 -16.81
C LEU A 410 57.23 -50.59 -17.10
N SER A 411 57.79 -51.80 -16.99
CA SER A 411 59.22 -52.02 -17.25
C SER A 411 59.56 -51.68 -18.70
N ARG A 412 58.70 -52.11 -19.62
CA ARG A 412 58.84 -51.79 -21.05
C ARG A 412 58.71 -50.29 -21.31
N CYS A 413 57.72 -49.62 -20.70
CA CYS A 413 57.56 -48.18 -20.87
C CYS A 413 58.76 -47.39 -20.34
N ILE A 414 59.27 -47.76 -19.17
CA ILE A 414 60.44 -47.11 -18.55
C ILE A 414 61.69 -47.33 -19.38
N GLN A 415 61.92 -48.55 -19.90
CA GLN A 415 63.06 -48.82 -20.77
C GLN A 415 62.99 -47.99 -22.05
N GLN A 416 61.82 -47.93 -22.71
CA GLN A 416 61.63 -47.10 -23.89
C GLN A 416 61.86 -45.60 -23.61
N THR A 417 61.47 -45.12 -22.42
CA THR A 417 61.75 -43.76 -21.98
C THR A 417 63.26 -43.55 -21.77
N ILE A 418 63.96 -44.49 -21.12
CA ILE A 418 65.43 -44.43 -20.97
C ILE A 418 66.11 -44.34 -22.34
N ASP A 419 65.80 -45.25 -23.25
CA ASP A 419 66.43 -45.31 -24.58
C ASP A 419 66.20 -44.01 -25.36
N PHE A 420 64.99 -43.44 -25.27
CA PHE A 420 64.65 -42.18 -25.92
C PHE A 420 65.41 -40.99 -25.34
N PHE A 421 65.44 -40.84 -24.01
CA PHE A 421 66.10 -39.69 -23.38
C PHE A 421 67.62 -39.78 -23.47
N GLN A 422 68.21 -40.98 -23.32
CA GLN A 422 69.64 -41.18 -23.49
C GLN A 422 70.11 -40.88 -24.92
N SER A 423 69.29 -41.18 -25.94
CA SER A 423 69.61 -40.86 -27.34
C SER A 423 69.36 -39.40 -27.70
N THR A 424 68.41 -38.73 -27.06
CA THR A 424 68.01 -37.34 -27.38
C THR A 424 68.78 -36.30 -26.56
N TYR A 425 69.17 -36.65 -25.34
CA TYR A 425 69.82 -35.77 -24.36
C TYR A 425 71.00 -36.53 -23.69
N PRO A 426 72.09 -36.81 -24.44
CA PRO A 426 73.18 -37.66 -23.96
C PRO A 426 73.90 -37.09 -22.72
N GLU A 427 73.80 -35.77 -22.49
CA GLU A 427 74.32 -35.08 -21.31
C GLU A 427 73.54 -35.35 -20.00
N TYR A 428 72.36 -35.97 -20.05
CA TYR A 428 71.56 -36.27 -18.87
C TYR A 428 71.43 -37.79 -18.67
N GLN A 429 71.72 -38.27 -17.46
CA GLN A 429 71.51 -39.67 -17.07
C GLN A 429 70.20 -39.84 -16.31
N LEU A 430 69.43 -40.88 -16.64
CA LEU A 430 68.25 -41.26 -15.85
C LEU A 430 68.65 -42.31 -14.80
N ASP A 431 68.70 -41.93 -13.53
CA ASP A 431 68.94 -42.86 -12.40
C ASP A 431 67.61 -43.53 -12.03
N VAL A 432 67.37 -44.71 -12.60
CA VAL A 432 66.12 -45.44 -12.41
C VAL A 432 66.30 -46.54 -11.36
N ARG A 433 65.49 -46.49 -10.30
CA ARG A 433 65.51 -47.47 -9.20
C ARG A 433 64.14 -48.09 -8.97
N GLY A 434 64.14 -49.38 -8.67
CA GLY A 434 62.92 -50.10 -8.27
C GLY A 434 62.05 -50.59 -9.43
N VAL A 435 62.60 -50.66 -10.65
CA VAL A 435 61.90 -51.23 -11.81
C VAL A 435 61.61 -52.71 -11.55
N LYS A 436 60.32 -53.08 -11.60
CA LYS A 436 59.83 -54.46 -11.54
C LYS A 436 58.82 -54.66 -12.68
N GLN A 437 58.64 -55.90 -13.11
CA GLN A 437 57.56 -56.24 -14.05
C GLN A 437 56.21 -55.98 -13.38
N ILE A 438 55.56 -54.89 -13.76
CA ILE A 438 54.30 -54.40 -13.20
C ILE A 438 53.36 -54.08 -14.36
N LYS A 439 52.16 -54.66 -14.34
CA LYS A 439 51.10 -54.33 -15.30
C LYS A 439 50.19 -53.24 -14.72
N LEU A 440 50.06 -52.12 -15.42
CA LEU A 440 49.23 -50.99 -15.02
C LEU A 440 47.96 -50.92 -15.86
N ALA A 441 46.85 -50.51 -15.25
CA ALA A 441 45.57 -50.26 -15.93
C ALA A 441 45.58 -48.88 -16.61
N ALA A 442 46.56 -48.66 -17.49
CA ALA A 442 46.73 -47.44 -18.26
C ALA A 442 47.33 -47.78 -19.62
N SER A 443 47.13 -46.92 -20.61
CA SER A 443 47.76 -47.12 -21.93
C SER A 443 49.24 -46.70 -21.93
N ASP A 444 50.02 -47.31 -22.83
CA ASP A 444 51.44 -46.96 -23.03
C ASP A 444 51.59 -45.45 -23.31
N PHE A 445 50.64 -44.88 -24.06
CA PHE A 445 50.59 -43.46 -24.36
C PHE A 445 50.42 -42.61 -23.10
N CYS A 446 49.50 -42.98 -22.20
CA CYS A 446 49.28 -42.22 -20.96
C CYS A 446 50.54 -42.20 -20.09
N ILE A 447 51.13 -43.38 -19.86
CA ILE A 447 52.34 -43.52 -19.04
C ILE A 447 53.48 -42.71 -19.66
N ARG A 448 53.80 -42.96 -20.93
CA ARG A 448 54.91 -42.29 -21.62
C ARG A 448 54.70 -40.79 -21.74
N SER A 449 53.49 -40.33 -22.06
CA SER A 449 53.21 -38.88 -22.16
C SER A 449 53.44 -38.16 -20.84
N CYS A 450 53.09 -38.79 -19.71
CA CYS A 450 53.34 -38.22 -18.38
C CYS A 450 54.83 -38.22 -18.03
N LEU A 451 55.52 -39.35 -18.26
CA LEU A 451 56.96 -39.44 -18.06
C LEU A 451 57.70 -38.41 -18.91
N ASP A 452 57.44 -38.37 -20.22
CA ASP A 452 58.08 -37.44 -21.16
C ASP A 452 57.85 -35.99 -20.75
N ASN A 453 56.63 -35.63 -20.34
CA ASN A 453 56.32 -34.27 -19.93
C ASN A 453 57.00 -33.86 -18.62
N VAL A 454 57.03 -34.74 -17.61
CA VAL A 454 57.71 -34.44 -16.34
C VAL A 454 59.22 -34.43 -16.51
N ILE A 455 59.80 -35.37 -17.26
CA ILE A 455 61.25 -35.45 -17.50
C ILE A 455 61.71 -34.28 -18.38
N THR A 456 60.99 -33.92 -19.45
CA THR A 456 61.36 -32.73 -20.23
C THR A 456 61.25 -31.44 -19.43
N ASN A 457 60.32 -31.34 -18.47
CA ASN A 457 60.29 -30.22 -17.53
C ASN A 457 61.51 -30.25 -16.61
N ALA A 458 61.90 -31.41 -16.08
CA ALA A 458 63.10 -31.57 -15.26
C ALA A 458 64.40 -31.19 -16.01
N ILE A 459 64.46 -31.40 -17.33
CA ILE A 459 65.59 -30.95 -18.18
C ILE A 459 65.51 -29.44 -18.44
N LYS A 460 64.35 -28.92 -18.83
CA LYS A 460 64.18 -27.49 -19.20
C LYS A 460 64.34 -26.54 -18.02
N TYR A 461 63.92 -26.97 -16.84
CA TYR A 461 63.91 -26.17 -15.61
C TYR A 461 64.99 -26.63 -14.60
N GLY A 462 65.88 -27.53 -15.03
CA GLY A 462 67.02 -28.01 -14.26
C GLY A 462 68.14 -26.96 -14.14
N HIS A 463 68.99 -27.08 -13.11
CA HIS A 463 70.22 -26.31 -13.06
C HIS A 463 71.23 -26.79 -14.13
N PRO A 464 72.11 -25.93 -14.67
CA PRO A 464 73.10 -26.34 -15.68
C PRO A 464 74.07 -27.45 -15.24
N GLN A 465 74.18 -27.71 -13.94
CA GLN A 465 75.03 -28.73 -13.31
C GLN A 465 74.25 -30.04 -13.01
N GLN A 466 72.97 -30.11 -13.40
CA GLN A 466 72.14 -31.30 -13.20
C GLN A 466 72.50 -32.35 -14.25
N GLU A 467 73.33 -33.31 -13.86
CA GLU A 467 73.75 -34.42 -14.74
C GLU A 467 72.78 -35.60 -14.71
N ALA A 468 71.90 -35.70 -13.69
CA ALA A 468 71.01 -36.84 -13.53
C ALA A 468 69.60 -36.47 -13.04
N ILE A 469 68.60 -37.21 -13.54
CA ILE A 469 67.19 -37.15 -13.11
C ILE A 469 66.84 -38.50 -12.47
N GLY A 470 66.34 -38.45 -11.23
CA GLY A 470 66.01 -39.66 -10.47
C GLY A 470 64.60 -40.15 -10.77
N ILE A 471 64.44 -41.45 -11.08
CA ILE A 471 63.15 -42.11 -11.23
C ILE A 471 63.07 -43.24 -10.22
N HIS A 472 62.24 -43.08 -9.19
CA HIS A 472 62.07 -44.05 -8.12
C HIS A 472 60.68 -44.68 -8.19
N ILE A 473 60.64 -45.97 -8.46
CA ILE A 473 59.40 -46.73 -8.58
C ILE A 473 59.16 -47.50 -7.28
N ARG A 474 57.98 -47.31 -6.70
CA ARG A 474 57.48 -48.07 -5.56
C ARG A 474 56.11 -48.62 -5.91
N SER A 475 55.78 -49.81 -5.42
CA SER A 475 54.49 -50.42 -5.69
C SER A 475 53.97 -51.09 -4.42
N ASN A 476 52.67 -50.95 -4.18
CA ASN A 476 51.93 -51.70 -3.17
C ASN A 476 50.96 -52.67 -3.87
N GLN A 477 50.05 -53.32 -3.11
CA GLN A 477 49.12 -54.30 -3.67
C GLN A 477 48.09 -53.72 -4.65
N GLU A 478 47.83 -52.40 -4.62
CA GLU A 478 46.75 -51.79 -5.42
C GLU A 478 47.24 -50.80 -6.48
N ARG A 479 48.38 -50.13 -6.24
CA ARG A 479 48.87 -49.01 -7.02
C ARG A 479 50.40 -49.04 -7.18
N CYS A 480 50.84 -48.41 -8.25
CA CYS A 480 52.24 -48.10 -8.51
C CYS A 480 52.47 -46.59 -8.40
N PHE A 481 53.54 -46.21 -7.71
CA PHE A 481 54.00 -44.85 -7.48
C PHE A 481 55.32 -44.65 -8.20
N ILE A 482 55.34 -43.75 -9.17
CA ILE A 482 56.52 -43.40 -9.96
C ILE A 482 56.92 -41.99 -9.57
N ARG A 483 57.99 -41.86 -8.80
CA ARG A 483 58.53 -40.57 -8.36
C ARG A 483 59.63 -40.11 -9.30
N ILE A 484 59.52 -38.89 -9.80
CA ILE A 484 60.50 -38.26 -10.68
C ILE A 484 61.05 -37.05 -9.93
N SER A 485 62.36 -37.07 -9.66
CA SER A 485 63.06 -36.03 -8.92
C SER A 485 64.08 -35.32 -9.79
N ASP A 486 64.03 -33.99 -9.79
CA ASP A 486 65.00 -33.10 -10.44
C ASP A 486 65.81 -32.30 -9.43
N LYS A 487 66.85 -31.62 -9.91
CA LYS A 487 67.65 -30.62 -9.18
C LYS A 487 67.52 -29.26 -9.88
N GLY A 488 66.29 -28.85 -10.16
CA GLY A 488 65.98 -27.56 -10.76
C GLY A 488 65.72 -26.45 -9.75
N PHE A 489 65.31 -25.28 -10.26
CA PHE A 489 65.04 -24.07 -9.47
C PHE A 489 63.86 -24.18 -8.48
N GLY A 490 63.16 -25.31 -8.48
CA GLY A 490 61.97 -25.52 -7.67
C GLY A 490 60.77 -24.68 -8.10
N ILE A 491 59.65 -25.01 -7.47
CA ILE A 491 58.34 -24.39 -7.64
C ILE A 491 57.95 -23.74 -6.30
N HIS A 492 57.47 -22.49 -6.33
CA HIS A 492 57.06 -21.80 -5.11
C HIS A 492 55.90 -22.55 -4.43
N ASN A 493 55.90 -22.61 -3.10
CA ASN A 493 54.89 -23.34 -2.33
C ASN A 493 53.45 -22.88 -2.64
N GLN A 494 53.24 -21.60 -2.96
CA GLN A 494 51.93 -21.04 -3.32
C GLN A 494 51.46 -21.42 -4.73
N GLU A 495 52.37 -21.94 -5.56
CA GLU A 495 52.11 -22.33 -6.95
C GLU A 495 51.91 -23.85 -7.10
N LYS A 496 52.12 -24.65 -6.04
CA LYS A 496 52.10 -26.13 -6.06
C LYS A 496 50.87 -26.76 -6.71
N GLU A 497 49.69 -26.21 -6.46
CA GLU A 497 48.45 -26.69 -7.09
C GLU A 497 48.20 -25.99 -8.44
N LYS A 498 48.60 -24.73 -8.55
CA LYS A 498 48.38 -23.88 -9.72
C LYS A 498 49.18 -24.31 -10.95
N ILE A 499 50.34 -24.96 -10.78
CA ILE A 499 51.11 -25.51 -11.90
C ILE A 499 50.35 -26.55 -12.74
N PHE A 500 49.27 -27.10 -12.19
CA PHE A 500 48.38 -28.02 -12.90
C PHE A 500 47.13 -27.32 -13.47
N ASP A 501 47.00 -25.99 -13.34
CA ASP A 501 45.94 -25.21 -13.97
C ASP A 501 46.28 -24.93 -15.44
N ARG A 502 45.25 -24.79 -16.27
CA ARG A 502 45.41 -24.53 -17.71
C ARG A 502 46.09 -23.17 -17.92
N PHE A 503 47.10 -23.13 -18.79
CA PHE A 503 47.88 -21.95 -19.16
C PHE A 503 48.72 -21.31 -18.03
N PHE A 504 48.72 -21.89 -16.84
CA PHE A 504 49.52 -21.36 -15.75
C PHE A 504 51.01 -21.67 -15.99
N ARG A 505 51.86 -20.66 -15.78
CA ARG A 505 53.32 -20.78 -15.83
C ARG A 505 53.88 -20.20 -14.54
N GLY A 506 54.67 -21.00 -13.82
CA GLY A 506 55.31 -20.56 -12.58
C GLY A 506 56.20 -19.33 -12.80
N SER A 507 56.31 -18.51 -11.76
CA SER A 507 57.17 -17.31 -11.72
C SER A 507 58.61 -17.59 -12.21
N ASN A 508 59.16 -18.75 -11.86
CA ASN A 508 60.52 -19.19 -12.24
C ASN A 508 60.65 -19.62 -13.72
N ALA A 509 59.55 -19.75 -14.45
CA ALA A 509 59.49 -20.33 -15.78
C ALA A 509 59.12 -19.31 -16.90
N GLN A 510 58.91 -18.02 -16.58
CA GLN A 510 58.42 -17.02 -17.53
C GLN A 510 59.35 -16.78 -18.73
N LYS A 511 60.68 -16.87 -18.53
CA LYS A 511 61.70 -16.64 -19.57
C LYS A 511 62.00 -17.87 -20.46
N ILE A 512 61.46 -19.04 -20.13
CA ILE A 512 61.71 -20.30 -20.85
C ILE A 512 60.49 -20.64 -21.72
N PRO A 513 60.62 -20.82 -23.05
CA PRO A 513 59.47 -21.03 -23.94
C PRO A 513 58.66 -22.28 -23.58
N GLY A 514 57.36 -22.10 -23.33
CA GLY A 514 56.42 -23.16 -22.96
C GLY A 514 54.97 -22.65 -22.83
N THR A 515 53.99 -23.54 -23.03
CA THR A 515 52.56 -23.19 -23.13
C THR A 515 51.77 -23.29 -21.81
N GLY A 516 52.37 -23.84 -20.75
CA GLY A 516 51.65 -24.08 -19.47
C GLY A 516 50.58 -25.18 -19.51
N LEU A 517 50.46 -25.92 -20.62
CA LEU A 517 49.44 -26.97 -20.77
C LEU A 517 49.91 -28.37 -20.38
N GLY A 518 51.23 -28.60 -20.28
CA GLY A 518 51.79 -29.94 -20.13
C GLY A 518 51.33 -30.67 -18.87
N LEU A 519 51.55 -30.09 -17.69
CA LEU A 519 51.23 -30.74 -16.42
C LEU A 519 49.72 -30.91 -16.20
N ASN A 520 48.92 -29.93 -16.62
CA ASN A 520 47.46 -30.04 -16.62
C ASN A 520 47.00 -31.25 -17.48
N LEU A 521 47.52 -31.35 -18.70
CA LEU A 521 47.24 -32.44 -19.63
C LEU A 521 47.62 -33.81 -19.04
N SER A 522 48.82 -33.93 -18.48
CA SER A 522 49.25 -35.18 -17.83
C SER A 522 48.34 -35.54 -16.66
N ARG A 523 47.88 -34.55 -15.86
CA ARG A 523 46.95 -34.78 -14.75
C ARG A 523 45.58 -35.26 -15.24
N GLU A 524 45.01 -34.63 -16.29
CA GLU A 524 43.75 -35.06 -16.90
C GLU A 524 43.83 -36.48 -17.48
N LEU A 525 44.91 -36.79 -18.22
CA LEU A 525 45.16 -38.11 -18.79
C LEU A 525 45.20 -39.19 -17.71
N VAL A 526 45.94 -38.95 -16.64
CA VAL A 526 46.13 -39.90 -15.54
C VAL A 526 44.84 -40.10 -14.75
N HIS A 527 44.07 -39.04 -14.52
CA HIS A 527 42.75 -39.14 -13.90
C HIS A 527 41.77 -39.99 -14.72
N LYS A 528 41.83 -39.94 -16.06
CA LYS A 528 41.01 -40.80 -16.93
C LYS A 528 41.24 -42.28 -16.67
N PHE A 529 42.45 -42.67 -16.25
CA PHE A 529 42.82 -44.05 -15.88
C PHE A 529 42.75 -44.29 -14.35
N GLY A 530 42.07 -43.44 -13.58
CA GLY A 530 41.91 -43.61 -12.13
C GLY A 530 43.19 -43.35 -11.31
N GLY A 531 44.22 -42.76 -11.92
CA GLY A 531 45.45 -42.36 -11.27
C GLY A 531 45.46 -40.92 -10.78
N THR A 532 46.60 -40.48 -10.24
CA THR A 532 46.87 -39.08 -9.89
C THR A 532 48.29 -38.66 -10.27
N LEU A 533 48.49 -37.38 -10.61
CA LEU A 533 49.81 -36.76 -10.78
C LEU A 533 49.90 -35.58 -9.81
N ALA A 534 50.88 -35.59 -8.91
CA ALA A 534 51.04 -34.59 -7.87
C ALA A 534 52.50 -34.14 -7.71
N LEU A 535 52.69 -32.91 -7.23
CA LEU A 535 53.98 -32.38 -6.79
C LEU A 535 54.11 -32.64 -5.28
N ILE A 536 54.89 -33.65 -4.90
CA ILE A 536 55.00 -34.10 -3.50
C ILE A 536 55.98 -33.24 -2.71
N GLN A 537 57.07 -32.84 -3.35
CA GLN A 537 58.12 -32.04 -2.71
C GLN A 537 58.66 -31.01 -3.69
N THR A 538 58.99 -29.83 -3.19
CA THR A 538 59.64 -28.76 -3.95
C THR A 538 60.52 -27.95 -3.01
N SER A 539 61.70 -27.59 -3.49
CA SER A 539 62.66 -26.73 -2.81
C SER A 539 63.43 -25.95 -3.87
N PRO A 540 64.16 -24.88 -3.50
CA PRO A 540 65.05 -24.18 -4.43
C PRO A 540 66.10 -25.07 -5.11
N ASN A 541 66.33 -26.29 -4.60
CA ASN A 541 67.30 -27.25 -5.10
C ASN A 541 66.65 -28.46 -5.82
N GLY A 542 65.36 -28.39 -6.16
CA GLY A 542 64.70 -29.41 -6.97
C GLY A 542 63.25 -29.72 -6.58
N SER A 543 62.56 -30.42 -7.49
CA SER A 543 61.18 -30.87 -7.32
C SER A 543 61.03 -32.39 -7.39
N ILE A 544 60.01 -32.93 -6.74
CA ILE A 544 59.63 -34.35 -6.80
C ILE A 544 58.17 -34.46 -7.20
N PHE A 545 57.94 -34.96 -8.41
CA PHE A 545 56.61 -35.31 -8.92
C PHE A 545 56.33 -36.79 -8.65
N GLU A 546 55.09 -37.13 -8.33
CA GLU A 546 54.64 -38.52 -8.16
C GLU A 546 53.45 -38.80 -9.08
N LEU A 547 53.66 -39.76 -9.98
CA LEU A 547 52.63 -40.36 -10.80
C LEU A 547 52.13 -41.63 -10.12
N THR A 548 50.84 -41.67 -9.79
CA THR A 548 50.17 -42.81 -9.19
C THR A 548 49.22 -43.44 -10.19
N LEU A 549 49.36 -44.74 -10.45
CA LEU A 549 48.49 -45.50 -11.35
C LEU A 549 48.02 -46.81 -10.70
N PRO A 550 46.78 -47.26 -10.94
CA PRO A 550 46.29 -48.54 -10.45
C PRO A 550 46.92 -49.72 -11.21
N HIS A 551 47.07 -50.86 -10.52
CA HIS A 551 47.46 -52.11 -11.17
C HIS A 551 46.35 -52.62 -12.09
N HIS A 552 46.73 -53.28 -13.18
CA HIS A 552 45.78 -54.02 -14.02
C HIS A 552 45.34 -55.28 -13.28
N ARG A 553 44.06 -55.31 -12.87
CA ARG A 553 43.40 -56.54 -12.42
C ARG A 553 43.04 -57.29 -13.70
N GLY A 554 43.82 -58.32 -14.02
CA GLY A 554 43.68 -59.11 -15.25
C GLY A 554 42.32 -59.76 -15.40
#